data_AF-A0A496YAJ8-F1
#
_entry.id   AF-A0A496YAJ8-F1
#
_cell.length_a   1.000
_cell.length_b   1.000
_cell.length_c   1.000
_cell.angle_alpha   90.00
_cell.angle_beta   90.00
_cell.angle_gamma   90.00
#
_symmetry.space_group_name_H-M   'P 1'
#
loop_
_entity.id
_entity.type
_entity.pdbx_description
1 polymer ?
#
loop_
_entity_poly.entity_id
_entity_poly.type
_entity_poly.pdbx_seq_one_letter_code
_entity_poly.pdbx_strand_id
1 'polypeptide(L)'
;MMETLKPATRLNSTAKQEFPPGRIRIANALRLLLDKKDFGSITTTEIAETAGVTEALIYKYFKDKRDLLYQVLREYMEHYDPRIKTDVRGIKGALNKLRKLMWSHLNVYAKDRVFAKILLLQVRSFSDYSTSEPYMLVKRFS
;
A
#
# COMPACT_ATOMS: atom_id res chain seq x y z
N MET A 1 -8.06 42.68 -18.35
CA MET A 1 -8.36 41.26 -18.65
C MET A 1 -7.62 40.40 -17.63
N MET A 2 -8.27 40.14 -16.49
CA MET A 2 -7.80 39.22 -15.45
C MET A 2 -8.53 37.90 -15.66
N GLU A 3 -7.80 36.87 -16.08
CA GLU A 3 -8.32 35.50 -16.10
C GLU A 3 -8.25 34.96 -14.68
N THR A 4 -9.41 34.70 -14.10
CA THR A 4 -9.55 34.22 -12.73
C THR A 4 -9.16 32.74 -12.69
N LEU A 5 -8.04 32.45 -12.03
CA LEU A 5 -7.67 31.09 -11.65
C LEU A 5 -8.80 30.50 -10.78
N LYS A 6 -9.47 29.47 -11.31
CA LYS A 6 -10.42 28.61 -10.58
C LYS A 6 -9.79 28.17 -9.24
N PRO A 7 -10.52 28.28 -8.11
CA PRO A 7 -10.00 27.80 -6.84
C PRO A 7 -9.79 26.29 -6.93
N ALA A 8 -8.62 25.83 -6.48
CA ALA A 8 -8.32 24.42 -6.32
C ALA A 8 -9.45 23.75 -5.53
N THR A 9 -10.15 22.82 -6.19
CA THR A 9 -11.18 21.98 -5.59
C THR A 9 -10.62 21.41 -4.29
N ARG A 10 -11.24 21.80 -3.16
CA ARG A 10 -10.95 21.22 -1.85
C ARG A 10 -11.10 19.71 -1.99
N LEU A 11 -10.00 18.98 -1.87
CA LEU A 11 -10.03 17.54 -1.67
C LEU A 11 -10.68 17.33 -0.31
N ASN A 12 -11.99 17.06 -0.34
CA ASN A 12 -12.78 16.70 0.82
C ASN A 12 -12.04 15.62 1.60
N SER A 13 -11.96 15.83 2.91
CA SER A 13 -11.62 14.83 3.92
C SER A 13 -12.33 13.53 3.61
N THR A 14 -11.60 12.52 3.19
CA THR A 14 -12.15 11.17 3.05
C THR A 14 -12.51 10.70 4.46
N ALA A 15 -13.81 10.54 4.71
CA ALA A 15 -14.28 9.65 5.75
C ALA A 15 -13.50 8.33 5.58
N LYS A 16 -12.82 7.86 6.64
CA LYS A 16 -12.20 6.53 6.69
C LYS A 16 -13.22 5.56 6.10
N GLN A 17 -12.95 5.00 4.93
CA GLN A 17 -13.81 3.98 4.35
C GLN A 17 -13.69 2.77 5.29
N GLU A 18 -14.67 2.61 6.17
CA GLU A 18 -14.62 1.58 7.20
C GLU A 18 -14.96 0.25 6.52
N PHE A 19 -13.91 -0.50 6.17
CA PHE A 19 -14.08 -1.79 5.52
C PHE A 19 -14.86 -2.75 6.42
N PRO A 20 -15.68 -3.65 5.85
CA PRO A 20 -16.35 -4.67 6.63
C PRO A 20 -15.36 -5.52 7.46
N PRO A 21 -15.69 -5.94 8.69
CA PRO A 21 -14.78 -6.68 9.55
C PRO A 21 -14.19 -7.94 8.90
N GLY A 22 -14.99 -8.64 8.08
CA GLY A 22 -14.52 -9.81 7.33
C GLY A 22 -13.38 -9.48 6.36
N ARG A 23 -13.50 -8.38 5.61
CA ARG A 23 -12.45 -7.90 4.69
C ARG A 23 -11.17 -7.56 5.45
N ILE A 24 -11.30 -6.88 6.59
CA ILE A 24 -10.16 -6.50 7.45
C ILE A 24 -9.44 -7.76 7.95
N ARG A 25 -10.19 -8.76 8.44
CA ARG A 25 -9.62 -10.04 8.92
C ARG A 25 -8.84 -10.76 7.82
N ILE A 26 -9.37 -10.81 6.61
CA ILE A 26 -8.70 -11.44 5.45
C ILE A 26 -7.40 -10.71 5.11
N ALA A 27 -7.43 -9.37 5.04
CA ALA A 27 -6.23 -8.57 4.78
C ALA A 27 -5.15 -8.75 5.86
N ASN A 28 -5.55 -8.79 7.13
CA ASN A 28 -4.64 -9.01 8.25
C ASN A 28 -4.07 -10.44 8.28
N ALA A 29 -4.87 -11.45 7.91
CA ALA A 29 -4.39 -12.81 7.75
C ALA A 29 -3.30 -12.92 6.68
N LEU A 30 -3.49 -12.27 5.53
CA LEU A 30 -2.45 -12.24 4.50
C LEU A 30 -1.16 -11.56 5.02
N ARG A 31 -1.28 -10.42 5.72
CA ARG A 31 -0.11 -9.74 6.33
C ARG A 31 0.65 -10.66 7.28
N LEU A 32 -0.07 -11.37 8.15
CA LEU A 32 0.51 -12.30 9.11
C LEU A 32 1.22 -13.49 8.43
N LEU A 33 0.65 -14.03 7.37
CA LEU A 33 1.26 -15.12 6.61
C LEU A 33 2.50 -14.66 5.84
N LEU A 34 2.47 -13.44 5.28
CA LEU A 34 3.61 -12.86 4.55
C LEU A 34 4.84 -12.58 5.43
N ASP A 35 4.64 -12.44 6.75
CA ASP A 35 5.74 -12.33 7.71
C ASP A 35 6.63 -13.58 7.74
N LYS A 36 6.03 -14.75 7.44
CA LYS A 36 6.69 -16.06 7.55
C LYS A 36 6.90 -16.76 6.20
N LYS A 37 6.09 -16.42 5.19
CA LYS A 37 6.02 -17.15 3.92
C LYS A 37 6.10 -16.21 2.72
N ASP A 38 6.51 -16.76 1.59
CA ASP A 38 6.43 -16.05 0.31
C ASP A 38 5.02 -16.13 -0.27
N PHE A 39 4.60 -15.07 -0.97
CA PHE A 39 3.23 -14.94 -1.47
C PHE A 39 2.80 -16.13 -2.35
N GLY A 40 3.72 -16.65 -3.16
CA GLY A 40 3.48 -17.81 -4.02
C GLY A 40 3.07 -19.05 -3.23
N SER A 41 3.64 -19.27 -2.05
CA SER A 41 3.40 -20.44 -1.20
C SER A 41 2.14 -20.36 -0.34
N ILE A 42 1.53 -19.18 -0.20
CA ILE A 42 0.32 -18.96 0.61
C ILE A 42 -0.92 -19.34 -0.21
N THR A 43 -1.80 -20.18 0.32
CA THR A 43 -3.07 -20.57 -0.36
C THR A 43 -4.25 -19.74 0.14
N THR A 44 -5.35 -19.68 -0.64
CA THR A 44 -6.60 -19.02 -0.20
C THR A 44 -7.22 -19.73 0.99
N THR A 45 -7.10 -21.06 1.05
CA THR A 45 -7.47 -21.88 2.20
C THR A 45 -6.74 -21.44 3.47
N GLU A 46 -5.41 -21.33 3.41
CA GLU A 46 -4.62 -20.92 4.58
C GLU A 46 -4.97 -19.49 5.03
N ILE A 47 -5.25 -18.58 4.08
CA ILE A 47 -5.72 -17.22 4.39
C ILE A 47 -7.08 -17.27 5.09
N ALA A 48 -8.02 -18.08 4.59
CA ALA A 48 -9.36 -18.21 5.15
C ALA A 48 -9.32 -18.78 6.57
N GLU A 49 -8.53 -19.84 6.79
CA GLU A 49 -8.29 -20.46 8.10
C GLU A 49 -7.68 -19.45 9.08
N THR A 50 -6.60 -18.78 8.68
CA THR A 50 -5.92 -17.77 9.50
C THR A 50 -6.84 -16.60 9.83
N ALA A 51 -7.69 -16.20 8.88
CA ALA A 51 -8.68 -15.15 9.08
C ALA A 51 -9.87 -15.62 9.93
N GLY A 52 -10.13 -16.93 10.05
CA GLY A 52 -11.33 -17.52 10.67
C GLY A 52 -12.62 -17.25 9.88
N VAL A 53 -12.54 -17.34 8.55
CA VAL A 53 -13.65 -17.10 7.61
C VAL A 53 -13.75 -18.23 6.59
N THR A 54 -14.80 -18.25 5.77
CA THR A 54 -14.90 -19.17 4.64
C THR A 54 -14.09 -18.66 3.44
N GLU A 55 -13.56 -19.55 2.60
CA GLU A 55 -12.89 -19.14 1.36
C GLU A 55 -13.82 -18.33 0.44
N ALA A 56 -15.11 -18.65 0.40
CA ALA A 56 -16.10 -17.89 -0.36
C ALA A 56 -16.15 -16.41 0.06
N LEU A 57 -15.88 -16.10 1.33
CA LEU A 57 -15.84 -14.72 1.81
C LEU A 57 -14.64 -13.94 1.25
N ILE A 58 -13.52 -14.61 0.94
CA ILE A 58 -12.38 -13.98 0.26
C ILE A 58 -12.83 -13.49 -1.12
N TYR A 59 -13.44 -14.38 -1.91
CA TYR A 59 -13.90 -14.06 -3.26
C TYR A 59 -15.06 -13.04 -3.30
N LYS A 60 -15.78 -12.87 -2.19
CA LYS A 60 -16.76 -11.78 -2.03
C LYS A 60 -16.11 -10.39 -2.03
N TYR A 61 -14.90 -10.26 -1.49
CA TYR A 61 -14.23 -8.97 -1.30
C TYR A 61 -13.05 -8.73 -2.25
N PHE A 62 -12.44 -9.80 -2.75
CA PHE A 62 -11.23 -9.76 -3.56
C PHE A 62 -11.43 -10.64 -4.77
N LYS A 63 -11.07 -10.13 -5.96
CA LYS A 63 -11.26 -10.86 -7.22
C LYS A 63 -10.49 -12.18 -7.21
N ASP A 64 -9.26 -12.14 -6.71
CA ASP A 64 -8.36 -13.27 -6.60
C ASP A 64 -7.28 -12.99 -5.53
N LYS A 65 -6.38 -13.95 -5.31
CA LYS A 65 -5.28 -13.81 -4.34
C LYS A 65 -4.36 -12.62 -4.65
N ARG A 66 -4.14 -12.30 -5.93
CA ARG A 66 -3.27 -11.18 -6.35
C ARG A 66 -3.96 -9.85 -6.07
N ASP A 67 -5.25 -9.74 -6.34
CA ASP A 67 -6.07 -8.57 -6.00
C ASP A 67 -6.02 -8.28 -4.49
N LEU A 68 -6.11 -9.31 -3.64
CA LEU A 68 -5.93 -9.16 -2.19
C LEU A 68 -4.55 -8.56 -1.84
N LEU A 69 -3.47 -9.06 -2.43
CA LEU A 69 -2.12 -8.52 -2.23
C LEU A 69 -2.04 -7.04 -2.64
N TYR A 70 -2.66 -6.68 -3.76
CA TYR A 70 -2.68 -5.33 -4.29
C TYR A 70 -3.45 -4.36 -3.40
N GLN A 71 -4.61 -4.79 -2.91
CA GLN A 71 -5.40 -3.99 -1.97
C GLN A 71 -4.67 -3.81 -0.63
N VAL A 72 -3.98 -4.85 -0.13
CA VAL A 72 -3.11 -4.73 1.06
C VAL A 72 -1.97 -3.72 0.82
N LEU A 73 -1.32 -3.75 -0.34
CA LEU A 73 -0.28 -2.77 -0.70
C LEU A 73 -0.85 -1.34 -0.78
N ARG A 74 -2.05 -1.17 -1.34
CA ARG A 74 -2.76 0.11 -1.37
C ARG A 74 -2.97 0.69 0.01
N GLU A 75 -3.51 -0.11 0.91
CA GLU A 75 -3.74 0.33 2.30
C GLU A 75 -2.44 0.77 2.98
N TYR A 76 -1.32 0.07 2.74
CA TYR A 76 -0.03 0.51 3.24
C TYR A 76 0.40 1.86 2.63
N MET A 77 0.32 1.99 1.31
CA MET A 77 0.70 3.21 0.59
C MET A 77 -0.09 4.43 1.09
N GLU A 78 -1.40 4.28 1.27
CA GLU A 78 -2.29 5.34 1.79
C GLU A 78 -1.94 5.75 3.23
N HIS A 79 -1.44 4.83 4.05
CA HIS A 79 -1.04 5.12 5.42
C HIS A 79 0.31 5.86 5.53
N TYR A 80 1.24 5.59 4.59
CA TYR A 80 2.61 6.11 4.65
C TYR A 80 2.81 7.42 3.86
N ASP A 81 1.88 7.81 2.97
CA ASP A 81 2.04 8.94 2.05
C ASP A 81 2.15 10.36 2.67
N PRO A 82 1.39 10.79 3.70
CA PRO A 82 1.04 12.22 3.75
C PRO A 82 2.09 13.18 4.32
N ARG A 83 3.36 12.77 4.49
CA ARG A 83 4.35 13.61 5.21
C ARG A 83 5.63 13.96 4.48
N ILE A 84 5.97 13.35 3.35
CA ILE A 84 7.26 13.64 2.70
C ILE A 84 7.40 15.12 2.29
N LYS A 85 6.36 15.71 1.67
CA LYS A 85 6.37 17.14 1.30
C LYS A 85 6.42 18.08 2.51
N THR A 86 5.88 17.65 3.64
CA THR A 86 5.91 18.40 4.91
C THR A 86 7.27 18.26 5.58
N ASP A 87 7.85 17.06 5.57
CA ASP A 87 9.12 16.69 6.21
C ASP A 87 10.33 17.41 5.60
N VAL A 88 10.25 17.76 4.31
CA VAL A 88 11.30 18.55 3.64
C VAL A 88 11.06 20.05 3.69
N ARG A 89 9.89 20.49 4.19
CA ARG A 89 9.59 21.90 4.37
C ARG A 89 10.48 22.46 5.48
N GLY A 90 11.19 23.55 5.19
CA GLY A 90 12.14 24.16 6.13
C GLY A 90 13.56 23.59 6.08
N ILE A 91 13.80 22.46 5.39
CA ILE A 91 15.15 21.94 5.17
C ILE A 91 15.83 22.76 4.06
N LYS A 92 16.98 23.36 4.37
CA LYS A 92 17.80 24.13 3.42
C LYS A 92 18.79 23.24 2.68
N GLY A 93 18.98 23.51 1.39
CA GLY A 93 19.95 22.82 0.52
C GLY A 93 19.44 21.49 -0.06
N ALA A 94 19.75 21.24 -1.33
CA ALA A 94 19.29 20.05 -2.06
C ALA A 94 19.79 18.74 -1.42
N LEU A 95 21.06 18.69 -1.01
CA LEU A 95 21.64 17.50 -0.40
C LEU A 95 20.96 17.11 0.93
N ASN A 96 20.59 18.08 1.76
CA ASN A 96 19.90 17.81 3.02
C ASN A 96 18.48 17.30 2.79
N LYS A 97 17.78 17.84 1.79
CA LYS A 97 16.47 17.34 1.37
C LYS A 97 16.61 15.90 0.88
N LEU A 98 17.57 15.61 0.00
CA LEU A 98 17.81 14.25 -0.50
C LEU A 98 18.12 13.27 0.64
N ARG A 99 18.97 13.66 1.59
CA ARG A 99 19.27 12.84 2.78
C ARG A 99 18.02 12.54 3.60
N LYS A 100 17.16 13.54 3.82
CA LYS A 100 15.88 13.35 4.53
C LYS A 100 14.96 12.39 3.78
N LEU A 101 14.85 12.54 2.46
CA LEU A 101 14.05 11.64 1.61
C LEU A 101 14.55 10.20 1.70
N MET A 102 15.85 9.97 1.48
CA MET A 102 16.45 8.64 1.57
C MET A 102 16.21 8.02 2.94
N TRP A 103 16.47 8.78 4.02
CA TRP A 103 16.22 8.29 5.38
C TRP A 103 14.74 7.94 5.61
N SER A 104 13.80 8.79 5.16
CA SER A 104 12.38 8.53 5.31
C SER A 104 11.95 7.24 4.58
N HIS A 105 12.39 7.02 3.34
CA HIS A 105 12.09 5.77 2.62
C HIS A 105 12.70 4.54 3.30
N LEU A 106 13.98 4.59 3.66
CA LEU A 106 14.66 3.49 4.33
C LEU A 106 14.01 3.17 5.69
N ASN A 107 13.61 4.19 6.44
CA ASN A 107 12.96 4.03 7.73
C ASN A 107 11.58 3.38 7.62
N VAL A 108 10.80 3.66 6.55
CA VAL A 108 9.54 2.94 6.30
C VAL A 108 9.82 1.46 6.08
N TYR A 109 10.80 1.10 5.24
CA TYR A 109 11.14 -0.29 4.99
C TYR A 109 11.71 -1.01 6.22
N ALA A 110 12.46 -0.30 7.05
CA ALA A 110 13.02 -0.85 8.29
C ALA A 110 11.96 -1.15 9.35
N LYS A 111 10.87 -0.36 9.39
CA LYS A 111 9.80 -0.50 10.39
C LYS A 111 8.79 -1.58 10.06
N ASP A 112 8.58 -1.89 8.79
CA ASP A 112 7.59 -2.87 8.35
C ASP A 112 8.17 -3.75 7.24
N ARG A 113 8.69 -4.92 7.66
CA ARG A 113 9.32 -5.88 6.74
C ARG A 113 8.31 -6.49 5.78
N VAL A 114 7.06 -6.71 6.19
CA VAL A 114 6.01 -7.25 5.33
C VAL A 114 5.71 -6.27 4.22
N PHE A 115 5.53 -4.99 4.57
CA PHE A 115 5.36 -3.93 3.59
C PHE A 115 6.54 -3.86 2.60
N ALA A 116 7.78 -3.83 3.11
CA ALA A 116 8.98 -3.81 2.27
C ALA A 116 9.04 -5.02 1.32
N LYS A 117 8.74 -6.21 1.85
CA LYS A 117 8.68 -7.47 1.09
C LYS A 117 7.65 -7.39 -0.03
N ILE A 118 6.43 -6.92 0.24
CA ILE A 118 5.38 -6.78 -0.77
C ILE A 118 5.82 -5.81 -1.88
N LEU A 119 6.28 -4.62 -1.49
CA LEU A 119 6.61 -3.53 -2.41
C LEU A 119 7.84 -3.80 -3.29
N LEU A 120 8.90 -4.36 -2.69
CA LEU A 120 10.20 -4.50 -3.34
C LEU A 120 10.38 -5.86 -4.01
N LEU A 121 9.71 -6.90 -3.52
CA LEU A 121 9.94 -8.28 -3.97
C LEU A 121 8.70 -8.90 -4.62
N GLN A 122 7.55 -8.87 -3.94
CA GLN A 122 6.39 -9.68 -4.37
C GLN A 122 5.67 -9.10 -5.59
N VAL A 123 5.27 -7.82 -5.57
CA VAL A 123 4.49 -7.27 -6.70
C VAL A 123 5.31 -7.14 -7.98
N ARG A 124 6.64 -7.02 -7.84
CA ARG A 124 7.59 -6.86 -8.95
C ARG A 124 7.91 -8.17 -9.66
N SER A 125 7.66 -9.32 -9.03
CA SER A 125 7.90 -10.63 -9.66
C SER A 125 6.84 -11.00 -10.69
N PHE A 126 5.76 -10.22 -10.81
CA PHE A 126 4.72 -10.46 -11.80
C PHE A 126 5.10 -9.89 -13.16
N SER A 127 4.93 -10.68 -14.23
CA SER A 127 5.32 -10.30 -15.59
C SER A 127 4.56 -9.08 -16.14
N ASP A 128 3.34 -8.85 -15.65
CA ASP A 128 2.46 -7.73 -15.99
C ASP A 128 2.59 -6.54 -15.02
N TYR A 129 3.60 -6.52 -14.14
CA TYR A 129 3.73 -5.48 -13.11
C TYR A 129 3.74 -4.07 -13.70
N SER A 130 4.46 -3.82 -14.79
CA SER A 130 4.64 -2.49 -15.39
C SER A 130 3.35 -1.84 -15.91
N THR A 131 2.30 -2.63 -16.16
CA THR A 131 0.98 -2.15 -16.59
C THR A 131 -0.08 -2.31 -15.52
N SER A 132 0.28 -2.83 -14.35
CA SER A 132 -0.64 -3.15 -13.26
C SER A 132 -1.02 -1.93 -12.42
N GLU A 133 -2.18 -1.99 -11.77
CA GLU A 133 -2.64 -0.98 -10.83
C GLU A 133 -1.65 -0.70 -9.67
N PRO A 134 -1.02 -1.72 -9.04
CA PRO A 134 0.06 -1.52 -8.07
C PRO A 134 1.22 -0.66 -8.58
N TYR A 135 1.61 -0.81 -9.85
CA TYR A 135 2.69 0.00 -10.40
C TYR A 135 2.29 1.47 -10.51
N MET A 136 1.07 1.76 -10.97
CA MET A 136 0.54 3.13 -11.02
C MET A 136 0.44 3.75 -9.64
N LEU A 137 0.07 2.97 -8.63
CA LEU A 137 0.05 3.37 -7.24
C LEU A 137 1.46 3.71 -6.75
N VAL A 138 2.44 2.80 -6.90
CA VAL A 138 3.83 3.01 -6.46
C VAL A 138 4.47 4.21 -7.16
N LYS A 139 4.19 4.40 -8.45
CA LYS A 139 4.68 5.53 -9.24
C LYS A 139 4.18 6.89 -8.71
N ARG A 140 3.02 6.94 -8.05
CA ARG A 140 2.53 8.17 -7.40
C ARG A 140 3.42 8.60 -6.23
N PHE A 141 4.07 7.65 -5.57
CA PHE A 141 4.86 7.84 -4.36
C PHE A 141 6.38 7.77 -4.59
N SER A 142 6.82 7.69 -5.85
CA SER A 142 8.22 7.59 -6.27
C SER A 142 8.68 8.84 -7.02
#